data_AF-A0A126R3S4-F1
#
_entry.id   AF-A0A126R3S4-F1
#
_cell.length_a   1.000
_cell.length_b   1.000
_cell.length_c   1.000
_cell.angle_alpha   90.00
_cell.angle_beta   90.00
_cell.angle_gamma   90.00
#
_symmetry.space_group_name_H-M   'P 1'
#
loop_
_entity.id
_entity.type
_entity.pdbx_description
1 polymer ?
#
loop_
_entity_poly.entity_id
_entity_poly.type
_entity_poly.pdbx_seq_one_letter_code
_entity_poly.pdbx_strand_id
1 'polypeptide(L)'
;MIIMKIQNQVNPNYSLIKSFIEKEEAKELNVKSKKMDENSHGYIYPPVSQVITDYILKNNGRLKNCTEILAQDTILQEYQFKNNNGDNIHEDTLLKFWDKRNKYNLYLSVIERYQYGFGVCELSFNDDGTCVGLTQVPAKTMVIKKEESYDNSKYYAVQMNLGEPIKKFRLYNLLDNYDESDEEYNIVLWLGGGTTHRFYDIPAWYPDSDIVLGKINLNILNAQQIDNGNNIEGVLNITGPPQRPNRETGKTVEQQIREQMRSTGTGVMVSYLETPNKDFPLNFEFIKISNDNWQYLENFSKTADEVLMSNYNIPKVRLMIDDVTESMNSNKSDTIWQIYAISLNYEQFPNELIIQEFNNIFFHLNLEVDMQIPIFSDKRQIELTTVKDLFNTGLLTLGQAIVKISGFYPELRIDENISMDNPLLNERYYNGNLLGFNDGVTSSDVGEAELILDMFKNL
;
A
#
# COMPACT_ATOMS: atom_id res chain seq x y z
N MET A 1 -54.30 14.45 10.04
CA MET A 1 -52.89 14.89 10.20
C MET A 1 -52.14 13.82 10.96
N ILE A 2 -51.52 12.89 10.25
CA ILE A 2 -50.63 11.89 10.84
C ILE A 2 -49.24 12.52 10.80
N ILE A 3 -48.74 12.96 11.96
CA ILE A 3 -47.35 13.40 12.10
C ILE A 3 -46.51 12.12 12.12
N MET A 4 -45.97 11.69 10.98
CA MET A 4 -44.86 10.74 10.98
C MET A 4 -43.65 11.48 11.55
N LYS A 5 -43.33 11.19 12.80
CA LYS A 5 -42.01 11.47 13.37
C LYS A 5 -40.99 10.73 12.50
N ILE A 6 -40.30 11.46 11.63
CA ILE A 6 -39.00 11.01 11.13
C ILE A 6 -38.09 11.07 12.36
N GLN A 7 -37.98 9.95 13.07
CA GLN A 7 -36.87 9.76 13.98
C GLN A 7 -35.62 9.84 13.12
N ASN A 8 -34.70 10.74 13.43
CA ASN A 8 -33.32 10.65 12.99
C ASN A 8 -32.78 9.31 13.50
N GLN A 9 -33.03 8.23 12.75
CA GLN A 9 -32.42 6.94 12.99
C GLN A 9 -30.97 7.09 12.56
N VAL A 10 -30.16 7.60 13.50
CA VAL A 10 -28.74 7.26 13.54
C VAL A 10 -28.71 5.75 13.40
N ASN A 11 -28.11 5.27 12.30
CA ASN A 11 -28.12 3.87 11.89
C ASN A 11 -27.92 2.97 13.13
N PRO A 12 -28.81 2.01 13.43
CA PRO A 12 -28.65 1.12 14.58
C PRO A 12 -27.32 0.37 14.54
N ASN A 13 -26.75 0.09 13.35
CA ASN A 13 -25.41 -0.44 13.19
C ASN A 13 -24.32 0.61 13.43
N TYR A 14 -24.53 1.90 13.18
CA TYR A 14 -23.60 2.97 13.58
C TYR A 14 -23.67 3.23 15.08
N SER A 15 -24.85 3.26 15.70
CA SER A 15 -24.95 3.35 17.15
C SER A 15 -24.47 2.07 17.83
N LEU A 16 -24.58 0.90 17.19
CA LEU A 16 -23.94 -0.35 17.65
C LEU A 16 -22.44 -0.33 17.42
N ILE A 17 -21.91 0.07 16.26
CA ILE A 17 -20.46 0.10 15.97
C ILE A 17 -19.80 1.25 16.70
N LYS A 18 -20.40 2.43 16.78
CA LYS A 18 -19.96 3.54 17.63
C LYS A 18 -20.12 3.19 19.10
N SER A 19 -21.19 2.51 19.54
CA SER A 19 -21.22 2.02 20.93
C SER A 19 -20.36 0.78 21.18
N PHE A 20 -19.91 0.06 20.14
CA PHE A 20 -18.97 -1.05 20.24
C PHE A 20 -17.55 -0.52 20.24
N ILE A 21 -17.23 0.45 19.39
CA ILE A 21 -16.00 1.24 19.40
C ILE A 21 -15.94 2.06 20.67
N GLU A 22 -17.00 2.75 21.11
CA GLU A 22 -17.06 3.47 22.39
C GLU A 22 -17.14 2.52 23.59
N LYS A 23 -17.65 1.27 23.48
CA LYS A 23 -17.57 0.27 24.56
C LYS A 23 -16.21 -0.42 24.60
N GLU A 24 -15.58 -0.68 23.47
CA GLU A 24 -14.22 -1.21 23.37
C GLU A 24 -13.24 -0.12 23.76
N GLU A 25 -13.41 1.12 23.30
CA GLU A 25 -12.72 2.32 23.75
C GLU A 25 -13.05 2.63 25.20
N ALA A 26 -14.26 2.46 25.75
CA ALA A 26 -14.53 2.66 27.17
C ALA A 26 -14.03 1.51 28.04
N LYS A 27 -14.00 0.26 27.53
CA LYS A 27 -13.27 -0.84 28.16
C LYS A 27 -11.78 -0.57 28.12
N GLU A 28 -11.26 -0.07 27.01
CA GLU A 28 -9.87 0.31 26.80
C GLU A 28 -9.51 1.64 27.47
N LEU A 29 -10.42 2.56 27.74
CA LEU A 29 -10.23 3.85 28.44
C LEU A 29 -10.36 3.65 29.95
N ASN A 30 -11.15 2.67 30.39
CA ASN A 30 -11.02 2.12 31.73
C ASN A 30 -9.71 1.30 31.89
N VAL A 31 -9.04 0.93 30.78
CA VAL A 31 -7.67 0.38 30.77
C VAL A 31 -6.61 1.49 30.55
N LYS A 32 -6.91 2.58 29.82
CA LYS A 32 -5.99 3.68 29.46
C LYS A 32 -6.00 4.86 30.45
N SER A 33 -6.94 4.93 31.39
CA SER A 33 -6.90 5.87 32.53
C SER A 33 -6.26 5.26 33.79
N LYS A 34 -5.98 3.96 33.76
CA LYS A 34 -4.90 3.41 34.57
C LYS A 34 -3.61 3.68 33.80
N LYS A 35 -2.56 4.14 34.50
CA LYS A 35 -1.17 3.91 34.04
C LYS A 35 -1.15 2.50 33.44
N MET A 36 -0.52 2.31 32.27
CA MET A 36 -0.28 1.02 31.63
C MET A 36 0.04 -0.05 32.70
N ASP A 37 -1.01 -0.65 33.26
CA ASP A 37 -0.90 -1.73 34.19
C ASP A 37 -0.61 -2.88 33.25
N GLU A 38 0.58 -3.45 33.41
CA GLU A 38 0.90 -4.81 33.06
C GLU A 38 -0.33 -5.67 33.40
N ASN A 39 -1.21 -5.89 32.43
CA ASN A 39 -2.49 -6.54 32.65
C ASN A 39 -2.19 -8.00 32.99
N SER A 40 -2.07 -8.32 34.29
CA SER A 40 -2.24 -9.60 35.03
C SER A 40 -1.81 -10.97 34.43
N HIS A 41 -1.37 -11.05 33.18
CA HIS A 41 -1.17 -12.25 32.36
C HIS A 41 0.02 -12.11 31.38
N GLY A 42 0.74 -10.98 31.38
CA GLY A 42 1.99 -10.80 30.63
C GLY A 42 1.88 -10.48 29.14
N TYR A 43 0.68 -10.31 28.55
CA TYR A 43 0.55 -9.97 27.12
C TYR A 43 0.68 -8.47 26.83
N ILE A 44 1.39 -8.12 25.75
CA ILE A 44 1.60 -6.77 25.25
C ILE A 44 0.92 -6.67 23.88
N TYR A 45 -0.02 -5.72 23.75
CA TYR A 45 -0.83 -5.54 22.55
C TYR A 45 -0.35 -4.35 21.70
N PRO A 46 -0.63 -4.37 20.38
CA PRO A 46 -0.33 -3.23 19.52
C PRO A 46 -1.11 -1.97 19.93
N PRO A 47 -0.62 -0.76 19.60
CA PRO A 47 -1.30 0.50 19.89
C PRO A 47 -2.68 0.61 19.24
N VAL A 48 -2.84 -0.06 18.11
CA VAL A 48 -4.09 -0.14 17.34
C VAL A 48 -4.57 -1.59 17.33
N SER A 49 -5.82 -1.81 17.70
CA SER A 49 -6.42 -3.15 17.70
C SER A 49 -6.42 -3.76 16.30
N GLN A 50 -5.97 -5.01 16.19
CA GLN A 50 -5.90 -5.70 14.90
C GLN A 50 -7.29 -5.86 14.25
N VAL A 51 -8.35 -5.95 15.05
CA VAL A 51 -9.74 -6.04 14.56
C VAL A 51 -10.16 -4.76 13.85
N ILE A 52 -9.78 -3.59 14.40
CA ILE A 52 -10.07 -2.28 13.81
C ILE A 52 -9.31 -2.15 12.49
N THR A 53 -8.02 -2.50 12.49
CA THR A 53 -7.20 -2.50 11.26
C THR A 53 -7.81 -3.40 10.18
N ASP A 54 -8.20 -4.63 10.51
CA ASP A 54 -8.85 -5.57 9.58
C ASP A 54 -10.14 -4.99 8.99
N TYR A 55 -10.94 -4.28 9.80
CA TYR A 55 -12.15 -3.61 9.32
C TYR A 55 -11.83 -2.49 8.33
N ILE A 56 -10.84 -1.64 8.64
CA ILE A 56 -10.44 -0.53 7.78
C ILE A 56 -9.89 -1.06 6.45
N LEU A 57 -9.01 -2.07 6.48
CA LEU A 57 -8.42 -2.67 5.28
C LEU A 57 -9.47 -3.26 4.34
N LYS A 58 -10.52 -3.89 4.89
CA LYS A 58 -11.62 -4.46 4.10
C LYS A 58 -12.49 -3.39 3.42
N ASN A 59 -12.60 -2.20 4.02
CA ASN A 59 -13.53 -1.17 3.57
C ASN A 59 -12.85 0.07 2.94
N ASN A 60 -11.52 0.14 2.97
CA ASN A 60 -10.73 1.21 2.37
C ASN A 60 -9.64 0.66 1.45
N GLY A 61 -9.97 0.55 0.16
CA GLY A 61 -9.02 0.07 -0.86
C GLY A 61 -7.81 0.99 -1.07
N ARG A 62 -7.91 2.28 -0.75
CA ARG A 62 -6.78 3.22 -0.91
C ARG A 62 -5.66 2.90 0.06
N LEU A 63 -6.00 2.62 1.32
CA LEU A 63 -5.01 2.23 2.33
C LEU A 63 -4.22 1.00 1.87
N LYS A 64 -4.93 -0.04 1.42
CA LYS A 64 -4.31 -1.26 0.88
C LYS A 64 -3.33 -0.94 -0.25
N ASN A 65 -3.78 -0.19 -1.27
CA ASN A 65 -2.94 0.17 -2.42
C ASN A 65 -1.69 0.97 -2.01
N CYS A 66 -1.81 1.92 -1.08
CA CYS A 66 -0.66 2.71 -0.62
C CYS A 66 0.37 1.82 0.10
N THR A 67 -0.08 0.93 0.98
CA THR A 67 0.82 0.01 1.71
C THR A 67 1.49 -1.01 0.80
N GLU A 68 0.78 -1.54 -0.21
CA GLU A 68 1.33 -2.48 -1.19
C GLU A 68 2.38 -1.81 -2.08
N ILE A 69 2.09 -0.61 -2.60
CA ILE A 69 3.04 0.15 -3.42
C ILE A 69 4.29 0.52 -2.62
N LEU A 70 4.13 1.03 -1.40
CA LEU A 70 5.27 1.40 -0.58
C LEU A 70 6.15 0.18 -0.27
N ALA A 71 5.56 -0.95 0.11
CA ALA A 71 6.29 -2.19 0.35
C ALA A 71 6.98 -2.72 -0.92
N GLN A 72 6.33 -2.60 -2.08
CA GLN A 72 6.91 -2.99 -3.37
C GLN A 72 8.13 -2.13 -3.70
N ASP A 73 8.00 -0.82 -3.55
CA ASP A 73 9.05 0.15 -3.88
C ASP A 73 10.21 0.09 -2.88
N THR A 74 9.99 -0.38 -1.64
CA THR A 74 11.02 -0.45 -0.58
C THR A 74 11.69 -1.83 -0.43
N ILE A 75 11.01 -2.95 -0.71
CA ILE A 75 11.53 -4.30 -0.42
C ILE A 75 11.76 -5.15 -1.67
N LEU A 76 10.96 -4.99 -2.73
CA LEU A 76 11.04 -5.89 -3.89
C LEU A 76 12.12 -5.48 -4.91
N GLN A 77 12.96 -4.50 -4.55
CA GLN A 77 14.04 -4.01 -5.39
C GLN A 77 15.25 -4.96 -5.37
N GLU A 78 16.21 -4.71 -6.26
CA GLU A 78 17.48 -5.43 -6.25
C GLU A 78 18.28 -5.08 -5.00
N TYR A 79 18.91 -6.09 -4.39
CA TYR A 79 19.73 -5.91 -3.20
C TYR A 79 21.18 -5.96 -3.65
N GLN A 80 21.98 -5.02 -3.19
CA GLN A 80 23.42 -5.02 -3.36
C GLN A 80 24.06 -5.19 -1.99
N PHE A 81 25.01 -6.11 -1.88
CA PHE A 81 25.72 -6.37 -0.63
C PHE A 81 27.15 -5.88 -0.76
N LYS A 82 27.49 -4.81 -0.06
CA LYS A 82 28.82 -4.20 -0.14
C LYS A 82 29.71 -4.70 1.00
N ASN A 83 30.87 -5.22 0.62
CA ASN A 83 31.93 -5.58 1.57
C ASN A 83 32.99 -4.47 1.61
N ASN A 84 33.29 -3.95 2.79
CA ASN A 84 34.39 -2.99 2.97
C ASN A 84 35.76 -3.56 2.61
N ASN A 85 35.89 -4.89 2.52
CA ASN A 85 37.16 -5.59 2.29
C ASN A 85 37.33 -6.19 0.87
N GLY A 86 36.35 -6.04 -0.04
CA GLY A 86 36.49 -6.43 -1.45
C GLY A 86 36.39 -7.93 -1.78
N ASP A 87 36.07 -8.80 -0.81
CA ASP A 87 35.84 -10.23 -1.06
C ASP A 87 34.36 -10.49 -1.42
N ASN A 88 34.10 -10.85 -2.68
CA ASN A 88 32.76 -11.12 -3.24
C ASN A 88 32.20 -12.51 -2.90
N ILE A 89 32.99 -13.39 -2.27
CA ILE A 89 32.64 -14.82 -2.07
C ILE A 89 31.36 -15.02 -1.23
N HIS A 90 31.00 -14.03 -0.41
CA HIS A 90 29.85 -14.10 0.49
C HIS A 90 28.56 -13.48 -0.07
N GLU A 91 28.63 -12.75 -1.18
CA GLU A 91 27.47 -12.10 -1.80
C GLU A 91 26.52 -13.13 -2.42
N ASP A 92 27.05 -14.14 -3.10
CA ASP A 92 26.26 -15.20 -3.75
C ASP A 92 25.36 -15.96 -2.77
N THR A 93 25.84 -16.20 -1.54
CA THR A 93 25.06 -16.89 -0.51
C THR A 93 23.86 -16.05 -0.09
N LEU A 94 24.06 -14.74 0.11
CA LEU A 94 22.98 -13.83 0.47
C LEU A 94 22.00 -13.62 -0.69
N LEU A 95 22.48 -13.52 -1.94
CA LEU A 95 21.61 -13.43 -3.11
C LEU A 95 20.77 -14.70 -3.30
N LYS A 96 21.34 -15.88 -3.02
CA LYS A 96 20.59 -17.15 -3.02
C LYS A 96 19.56 -17.24 -1.91
N PHE A 97 19.86 -16.72 -0.72
CA PHE A 97 18.89 -16.68 0.38
C PHE A 97 17.79 -15.66 0.12
N TRP A 98 18.16 -14.42 -0.25
CA TRP A 98 17.23 -13.34 -0.62
C TRP A 98 16.71 -13.51 -2.05
N ASP A 99 16.30 -14.74 -2.37
CA ASP A 99 15.66 -15.06 -3.62
C ASP A 99 14.26 -14.43 -3.72
N LYS A 100 13.60 -14.65 -4.86
CA LYS A 100 12.26 -14.14 -5.11
C LYS A 100 11.24 -14.60 -4.05
N ARG A 101 11.40 -15.80 -3.48
CA ARG A 101 10.46 -16.36 -2.51
C ARG A 101 10.61 -15.70 -1.14
N ASN A 102 11.83 -15.61 -0.62
CA ASN A 102 12.09 -15.03 0.69
C ASN A 102 11.84 -13.52 0.67
N LYS A 103 12.23 -12.81 -0.40
CA LYS A 103 11.86 -11.40 -0.61
C LYS A 103 10.34 -11.19 -0.63
N TYR A 104 9.59 -12.10 -1.28
CA TYR A 104 8.14 -11.99 -1.31
C TYR A 104 7.49 -12.18 0.07
N ASN A 105 7.99 -13.11 0.88
CA ASN A 105 7.48 -13.29 2.25
C ASN A 105 7.81 -12.06 3.12
N LEU A 106 9.02 -11.52 3.00
CA LEU A 106 9.38 -10.26 3.66
C LEU A 106 8.48 -9.10 3.22
N TYR A 107 8.21 -8.98 1.91
CA TYR A 107 7.29 -7.99 1.34
C TYR A 107 5.89 -8.07 1.95
N LEU A 108 5.31 -9.27 2.09
CA LEU A 108 4.00 -9.45 2.73
C LEU A 108 4.02 -9.00 4.19
N SER A 109 5.09 -9.31 4.94
CA SER A 109 5.23 -8.87 6.33
C SER A 109 5.44 -7.35 6.42
N VAL A 110 6.13 -6.72 5.48
CA VAL A 110 6.28 -5.26 5.43
C VAL A 110 4.97 -4.55 5.09
N ILE A 111 4.13 -5.12 4.22
CA ILE A 111 2.75 -4.64 4.03
C ILE A 111 2.02 -4.62 5.37
N GLU A 112 2.06 -5.74 6.11
CA GLU A 112 1.39 -5.82 7.41
C GLU A 112 2.00 -4.86 8.44
N ARG A 113 3.32 -4.62 8.42
CA ARG A 113 3.97 -3.59 9.25
C ARG A 113 3.37 -2.22 9.00
N TYR A 114 3.18 -1.82 7.75
CA TYR A 114 2.56 -0.53 7.42
C TYR A 114 1.08 -0.44 7.81
N GLN A 115 0.38 -1.57 7.91
CA GLN A 115 -1.05 -1.64 8.23
C GLN A 115 -1.33 -1.75 9.73
N TYR A 116 -0.67 -2.68 10.41
CA TYR A 116 -0.87 -3.05 11.81
C TYR A 116 0.16 -2.43 12.76
N GLY A 117 1.23 -1.85 12.21
CA GLY A 117 2.38 -1.37 12.98
C GLY A 117 3.40 -2.47 13.26
N PHE A 118 3.17 -3.68 12.77
CA PHE A 118 4.15 -4.77 12.84
C PHE A 118 3.87 -5.84 11.79
N GLY A 119 4.92 -6.57 11.41
CA GLY A 119 4.89 -7.71 10.51
C GLY A 119 5.75 -8.85 11.05
N VAL A 120 5.46 -10.09 10.62
CA VAL A 120 6.15 -11.26 11.17
C VAL A 120 6.51 -12.25 10.06
N CYS A 121 7.74 -12.77 10.08
CA CYS A 121 8.10 -13.97 9.31
C CYS A 121 8.62 -15.06 10.26
N GLU A 122 8.14 -16.29 10.10
CA GLU A 122 8.74 -17.47 10.70
C GLU A 122 9.98 -17.89 9.91
N LEU A 123 11.07 -18.20 10.63
CA LEU A 123 12.32 -18.66 10.05
C LEU A 123 12.33 -20.19 9.93
N SER A 124 12.76 -20.68 8.78
CA SER A 124 12.94 -22.11 8.51
C SER A 124 14.43 -22.45 8.45
N PHE A 125 14.82 -23.52 9.11
CA PHE A 125 16.22 -23.96 9.21
C PHE A 125 16.39 -25.37 8.62
N ASN A 126 17.56 -25.62 8.07
CA ASN A 126 18.01 -26.95 7.66
C ASN A 126 18.53 -27.76 8.86
N ASP A 127 18.80 -29.05 8.64
CA ASP A 127 19.39 -29.96 9.64
C ASP A 127 20.76 -29.50 10.17
N ASP A 128 21.48 -28.68 9.41
CA ASP A 128 22.78 -28.10 9.79
C ASP A 128 22.64 -26.78 10.59
N GLY A 129 21.41 -26.32 10.86
CA GLY A 129 21.13 -25.08 11.56
C GLY A 129 21.19 -23.83 10.68
N THR A 130 21.42 -23.96 9.36
CA THR A 130 21.42 -22.82 8.43
C THR A 130 20.00 -22.35 8.13
N CYS A 131 19.74 -21.04 8.20
CA CYS A 131 18.45 -20.46 7.81
C CYS A 131 18.28 -20.54 6.29
N VAL A 132 17.15 -21.11 5.83
CA VAL A 132 16.87 -21.31 4.39
C VAL A 132 15.59 -20.63 3.90
N GLY A 133 14.71 -20.23 4.80
CA GLY A 133 13.40 -19.75 4.39
C GLY A 133 12.77 -18.76 5.35
N LEU A 134 11.98 -17.87 4.76
CA LEU A 134 11.03 -17.00 5.44
C LEU A 134 9.62 -17.41 5.06
N THR A 135 8.73 -17.54 6.04
CA THR A 135 7.30 -17.71 5.81
C THR A 135 6.54 -16.60 6.53
N GLN A 136 5.78 -15.80 5.78
CA GLN A 136 4.98 -14.75 6.41
C GLN A 136 3.92 -15.34 7.34
N VAL A 137 3.83 -14.80 8.55
CA VAL A 137 2.79 -15.14 9.53
C VAL A 137 1.88 -13.92 9.69
N PRO A 138 0.54 -14.08 9.56
CA PRO A 138 -0.39 -12.96 9.66
C PRO A 138 -0.27 -12.20 10.98
N ALA A 139 0.13 -10.93 10.92
CA ALA A 139 0.31 -10.05 12.07
C ALA A 139 -0.92 -10.01 12.99
N LYS A 140 -2.11 -10.03 12.41
CA LYS A 140 -3.38 -10.05 13.17
C LYS A 140 -3.56 -11.25 14.11
N THR A 141 -2.81 -12.33 13.91
CA THR A 141 -2.85 -13.52 14.76
C THR A 141 -1.78 -13.52 15.85
N MET A 142 -0.90 -12.51 15.87
CA MET A 142 0.30 -12.50 16.70
C MET A 142 0.23 -11.44 17.79
N VAL A 143 0.77 -11.77 18.96
CA VAL A 143 0.90 -10.87 20.12
C VAL A 143 2.23 -11.14 20.84
N ILE A 144 2.77 -10.15 21.55
CA ILE A 144 3.94 -10.35 22.39
C ILE A 144 3.50 -10.80 23.79
N LYS A 145 4.17 -11.81 24.34
CA LYS A 145 4.01 -12.27 25.71
C LYS A 145 5.31 -12.06 26.48
N LYS A 146 5.26 -11.23 27.51
CA LYS A 146 6.27 -11.08 28.56
C LYS A 146 6.10 -12.23 29.56
N GLU A 147 7.17 -12.98 29.78
CA GLU A 147 7.27 -13.95 30.87
C GLU A 147 8.37 -13.47 31.82
N GLU A 148 8.01 -13.29 33.08
CA GLU A 148 8.97 -12.85 34.10
C GLU A 148 9.81 -14.05 34.54
N SER A 149 11.13 -13.94 34.37
CA SER A 149 12.11 -14.82 35.01
C SER A 149 12.78 -14.09 36.17
N TYR A 150 13.37 -14.84 37.10
CA TYR A 150 14.03 -14.32 38.31
C TYR A 150 15.15 -13.31 38.00
N ASP A 151 15.81 -13.42 36.84
CA ASP A 151 16.97 -12.59 36.46
C ASP A 151 16.71 -11.63 35.28
N ASN A 152 15.66 -11.83 34.46
CA ASN A 152 15.28 -10.92 33.37
C ASN A 152 13.88 -11.21 32.82
N SER A 153 13.25 -10.21 32.17
CA SER A 153 11.99 -10.44 31.44
C SER A 153 12.27 -11.03 30.05
N LYS A 154 11.69 -12.21 29.77
CA LYS A 154 11.70 -12.82 28.42
C LYS A 154 10.46 -12.37 27.65
N TYR A 155 10.60 -12.21 26.34
CA TYR A 155 9.51 -11.81 25.46
C TYR A 155 9.38 -12.83 24.36
N TYR A 156 8.17 -13.34 24.12
CA TYR A 156 7.92 -14.30 23.06
C TYR A 156 6.85 -13.77 22.13
N ALA A 157 6.98 -14.06 20.83
CA ALA A 157 5.86 -13.90 19.92
C ALA A 157 4.94 -15.10 20.05
N VAL A 158 3.63 -14.85 20.07
CA VAL A 158 2.62 -15.86 20.37
C VAL A 158 1.51 -15.79 19.33
N GLN A 159 1.26 -16.91 18.66
CA GLN A 159 0.16 -17.03 17.70
C GLN A 159 -1.11 -17.48 18.41
N MET A 160 -2.14 -16.63 18.33
CA MET A 160 -3.47 -16.87 18.87
C MET A 160 -4.43 -17.29 17.75
N ASN A 161 -4.41 -18.59 17.41
CA ASN A 161 -5.38 -19.17 16.49
C ASN A 161 -6.64 -19.63 17.25
N LEU A 162 -7.82 -19.42 16.66
CA LEU A 162 -9.08 -19.91 17.22
C LEU A 162 -9.14 -21.44 17.09
N GLY A 163 -8.97 -22.14 18.23
CA GLY A 163 -9.16 -23.59 18.31
C GLY A 163 -7.89 -24.43 18.13
N GLU A 164 -6.72 -23.81 17.97
CA GLU A 164 -5.42 -24.50 17.96
C GLU A 164 -4.63 -24.19 19.23
N PRO A 165 -3.71 -25.09 19.66
CA PRO A 165 -2.78 -24.78 20.72
C PRO A 165 -1.93 -23.56 20.33
N ILE A 166 -1.77 -22.66 21.31
CA ILE A 166 -0.99 -21.45 21.19
C ILE A 166 0.45 -21.80 20.79
N LYS A 167 0.90 -21.33 19.62
CA LYS A 167 2.30 -21.48 19.20
C LYS A 167 3.13 -20.32 19.76
N LYS A 168 4.30 -20.65 20.28
CA LYS A 168 5.24 -19.72 20.91
C LYS A 168 6.53 -19.68 20.10
N PHE A 169 7.06 -18.48 19.90
CA PHE A 169 8.23 -18.22 19.07
C PHE A 169 9.23 -17.32 19.80
N ARG A 170 10.51 -17.54 19.55
CA ARG A 170 11.60 -16.65 19.95
C ARG A 170 11.74 -15.49 18.95
N LEU A 171 11.97 -14.30 19.46
CA LEU A 171 12.25 -13.10 18.66
C LEU A 171 13.73 -13.08 18.23
N TYR A 172 14.00 -12.92 16.94
CA TYR A 172 15.35 -12.97 16.35
C TYR A 172 16.34 -11.96 16.97
N ASN A 173 15.86 -10.77 17.35
CA ASN A 173 16.67 -9.68 17.90
C ASN A 173 16.87 -9.78 19.42
N LEU A 174 16.36 -10.84 20.05
CA LEU A 174 16.50 -11.10 21.48
C LEU A 174 16.99 -12.51 21.76
N LEU A 175 17.67 -13.15 20.79
CA LEU A 175 18.10 -14.55 20.91
C LEU A 175 18.98 -14.80 22.15
N ASP A 176 19.83 -13.84 22.51
CA ASP A 176 20.69 -13.90 23.69
C ASP A 176 19.93 -13.92 25.04
N ASN A 177 18.63 -13.61 25.04
CA ASN A 177 17.80 -13.60 26.25
C ASN A 177 17.08 -14.93 26.52
N TYR A 178 17.22 -15.93 25.65
CA TYR A 178 16.58 -17.24 25.83
C TYR A 178 17.58 -18.28 26.34
N ASP A 179 17.10 -19.20 27.16
CA ASP A 179 17.94 -20.28 27.70
C ASP A 179 17.95 -21.48 26.73
N GLU A 180 18.86 -22.43 26.92
CA GLU A 180 18.91 -23.69 26.13
C GLU A 180 17.55 -24.43 26.12
N SER A 181 16.76 -24.34 27.20
CA SER A 181 15.44 -24.96 27.26
C SER A 181 14.41 -24.36 26.30
N ASP A 182 14.65 -23.14 25.81
CA ASP A 182 13.79 -22.44 24.85
C ASP A 182 14.18 -22.76 23.39
N GLU A 183 15.22 -23.54 23.14
CA GLU A 183 15.67 -23.90 21.79
C GLU A 183 14.62 -24.68 20.99
N GLU A 184 13.68 -25.34 21.68
CA GLU A 184 12.53 -26.02 21.06
C GLU A 184 11.59 -25.08 20.31
N TYR A 185 11.61 -23.77 20.63
CA TYR A 185 10.75 -22.79 19.98
C TYR A 185 11.36 -22.26 18.70
N ASN A 186 10.54 -22.24 17.64
CA ASN A 186 10.87 -21.62 16.37
C ASN A 186 11.19 -20.12 16.54
N ILE A 187 11.95 -19.58 15.60
CA ILE A 187 12.39 -18.17 15.62
C ILE A 187 11.54 -17.38 14.62
N VAL A 188 11.17 -16.16 14.99
CA VAL A 188 10.49 -15.22 14.09
C VAL A 188 11.31 -13.94 13.90
N LEU A 189 11.35 -13.47 12.65
CA LEU A 189 11.71 -12.11 12.29
C LEU A 189 10.50 -11.20 12.60
N TRP A 190 10.68 -10.33 13.58
CA TRP A 190 9.65 -9.39 14.01
C TRP A 190 9.96 -8.00 13.46
N LEU A 191 9.10 -7.52 12.56
CA LEU A 191 9.23 -6.24 11.89
C LEU A 191 8.35 -5.23 12.61
N GLY A 192 8.90 -4.47 13.53
CA GLY A 192 8.19 -3.41 14.24
C GLY A 192 8.95 -2.98 15.48
N GLY A 193 8.48 -1.91 16.09
CA GLY A 193 9.18 -1.30 17.21
C GLY A 193 9.82 0.00 16.77
N GLY A 194 9.45 1.05 17.48
CA GLY A 194 9.88 2.41 17.19
C GLY A 194 10.28 3.15 18.45
N THR A 195 10.37 4.47 18.33
CA THR A 195 10.72 5.36 19.46
C THR A 195 9.68 5.35 20.58
N THR A 196 8.43 4.99 20.27
CA THR A 196 7.29 5.04 21.20
C THR A 196 6.97 3.70 21.86
N HIS A 197 7.07 2.59 21.12
CA HIS A 197 6.86 1.24 21.65
C HIS A 197 7.94 0.29 21.15
N ARG A 198 8.42 -0.58 22.05
CA ARG A 198 9.53 -1.51 21.76
C ARG A 198 9.22 -2.53 20.66
N PHE A 199 7.98 -2.99 20.56
CA PHE A 199 7.59 -4.09 19.66
C PHE A 199 6.65 -3.66 18.53
N TYR A 200 6.08 -2.46 18.60
CA TYR A 200 5.04 -2.05 17.68
C TYR A 200 5.31 -0.64 17.17
N ASP A 201 5.15 -0.43 15.87
CA ASP A 201 5.05 0.90 15.28
C ASP A 201 3.62 1.42 15.39
N ILE A 202 3.46 2.73 15.24
CA ILE A 202 2.14 3.33 15.04
C ILE A 202 1.92 3.43 13.53
N PRO A 203 0.88 2.80 12.95
CA PRO A 203 0.59 2.90 11.53
C PRO A 203 0.39 4.35 11.09
N ALA A 204 0.94 4.74 9.93
CA ALA A 204 0.86 6.11 9.43
C ALA A 204 -0.57 6.61 9.17
N TRP A 205 -1.53 5.70 8.96
CA TRP A 205 -2.95 6.04 8.81
C TRP A 205 -3.64 6.38 10.15
N TYR A 206 -3.09 5.95 11.29
CA TYR A 206 -3.76 6.02 12.59
C TYR A 206 -4.03 7.45 13.09
N PRO A 207 -3.10 8.43 12.94
CA PRO A 207 -3.37 9.82 13.32
C PRO A 207 -4.59 10.42 12.62
N ASP A 208 -4.88 10.01 11.39
CA ASP A 208 -6.02 10.49 10.59
C ASP A 208 -7.18 9.48 10.53
N SER A 209 -7.26 8.59 11.52
CA SER A 209 -8.26 7.51 11.57
C SER A 209 -9.71 8.00 11.44
N ASP A 210 -10.04 9.18 11.98
CA ASP A 210 -11.36 9.80 11.85
C ASP A 210 -11.73 10.10 10.38
N ILE A 211 -10.76 10.58 9.59
CA ILE A 211 -10.96 10.88 8.16
C ILE A 211 -11.15 9.58 7.38
N VAL A 212 -10.33 8.57 7.68
CA VAL A 212 -10.41 7.23 7.07
C VAL A 212 -11.76 6.57 7.35
N LEU A 213 -12.21 6.58 8.61
CA LEU A 213 -13.51 6.04 9.03
C LEU A 213 -14.67 6.85 8.45
N GLY A 214 -14.55 8.17 8.35
CA GLY A 214 -15.52 9.02 7.67
C GLY A 214 -15.74 8.60 6.22
N LYS A 215 -14.67 8.32 5.47
CA LYS A 215 -14.76 7.86 4.09
C LYS A 215 -15.43 6.49 3.99
N ILE A 216 -15.08 5.54 4.87
CA ILE A 216 -15.72 4.23 4.92
C ILE A 216 -17.23 4.38 5.12
N ASN A 217 -17.64 5.22 6.07
CA ASN A 217 -19.06 5.49 6.33
C ASN A 217 -19.76 6.09 5.12
N LEU A 218 -19.13 7.03 4.42
CA LEU A 218 -19.67 7.60 3.19
C LEU A 218 -19.92 6.53 2.13
N ASN A 219 -18.95 5.63 1.92
CA ASN A 219 -19.07 4.54 0.96
C ASN A 219 -20.22 3.59 1.32
N ILE A 220 -20.37 3.25 2.62
CA ILE A 220 -21.45 2.39 3.11
C ILE A 220 -22.82 3.07 2.90
N LEU A 221 -22.94 4.36 3.23
CA LEU A 221 -24.18 5.12 3.03
C LEU A 221 -24.55 5.20 1.54
N ASN A 222 -23.57 5.43 0.67
CA ASN A 222 -23.78 5.44 -0.78
C ASN A 222 -24.25 4.06 -1.28
N ALA A 223 -23.63 2.97 -0.85
CA ALA A 223 -24.04 1.62 -1.20
C ALA A 223 -25.49 1.35 -0.77
N GLN A 224 -25.85 1.73 0.46
CA GLN A 224 -27.23 1.59 0.96
C GLN A 224 -28.24 2.42 0.16
N GLN A 225 -27.87 3.65 -0.25
CA GLN A 225 -28.72 4.48 -1.09
C GLN A 225 -28.95 3.84 -2.47
N ILE A 226 -27.92 3.24 -3.06
CA ILE A 226 -28.02 2.51 -4.33
C ILE A 226 -28.92 1.28 -4.15
N ASP A 227 -28.68 0.48 -3.12
CA ASP A 227 -29.44 -0.76 -2.85
C ASP A 227 -30.93 -0.49 -2.58
N ASN A 228 -31.24 0.64 -1.93
CA ASN A 228 -32.62 1.02 -1.65
C ASN A 228 -33.40 1.47 -2.90
N GLY A 229 -32.71 1.81 -4.00
CA GLY A 229 -33.23 2.01 -5.37
C GLY A 229 -34.24 3.15 -5.59
N ASN A 230 -35.03 3.53 -4.59
CA ASN A 230 -36.09 4.52 -4.64
C ASN A 230 -35.87 5.55 -3.52
N ASN A 231 -35.01 6.53 -3.78
CA ASN A 231 -34.95 7.71 -2.93
C ASN A 231 -36.09 8.66 -3.32
N ILE A 232 -36.91 9.05 -2.33
CA ILE A 232 -37.95 10.07 -2.55
C ILE A 232 -37.24 11.39 -2.85
N GLU A 233 -37.25 11.82 -4.12
CA GLU A 233 -36.61 13.08 -4.54
C GLU A 233 -37.31 14.32 -3.96
N GLY A 234 -38.63 14.20 -3.73
CA GLY A 234 -39.43 15.23 -3.09
C GLY A 234 -40.89 14.84 -2.94
N VAL A 235 -41.65 15.69 -2.26
CA VAL A 235 -43.11 15.58 -2.15
C VAL A 235 -43.74 16.67 -2.99
N LEU A 236 -44.62 16.29 -3.92
CA LEU A 236 -45.53 17.23 -4.54
C LEU A 236 -46.72 17.47 -3.59
N ASN A 237 -46.74 18.63 -2.94
CA ASN A 237 -47.85 19.08 -2.13
C ASN A 237 -48.90 19.78 -3.00
N ILE A 238 -50.14 19.31 -2.95
CA ILE A 238 -51.26 19.87 -3.71
C ILE A 238 -52.23 20.46 -2.69
N THR A 239 -52.36 21.79 -2.69
CA THR A 239 -53.29 22.50 -1.80
C THR A 239 -54.39 23.18 -2.60
N GLY A 240 -55.62 23.10 -2.10
CA GLY A 240 -56.79 23.63 -2.81
C GLY A 240 -58.11 23.13 -2.21
N PRO A 241 -59.25 23.48 -2.82
CA PRO A 241 -60.56 23.05 -2.36
C PRO A 241 -60.73 21.52 -2.52
N PRO A 242 -61.63 20.86 -1.74
CA PRO A 242 -61.89 19.43 -1.87
C PRO A 242 -62.20 19.04 -3.31
N GLN A 243 -61.26 18.32 -3.94
CA GLN A 243 -61.36 17.92 -5.34
C GLN A 243 -62.36 16.78 -5.45
N ARG A 244 -63.48 17.00 -6.13
CA ARG A 244 -64.37 15.90 -6.54
C ARG A 244 -63.72 15.19 -7.74
N PRO A 245 -63.89 13.86 -7.86
CA PRO A 245 -63.41 13.14 -9.04
C PRO A 245 -63.94 13.82 -10.31
N ASN A 246 -63.10 13.91 -11.34
CA ASN A 246 -63.51 14.48 -12.62
C ASN A 246 -64.72 13.69 -13.14
N ARG A 247 -65.78 14.41 -13.57
CA ARG A 247 -67.06 13.80 -13.97
C ARG A 247 -66.96 12.88 -15.19
N GLU A 248 -65.98 13.08 -16.05
CA GLU A 248 -65.79 12.31 -17.29
C GLU A 248 -64.88 11.09 -17.09
N THR A 249 -63.85 11.22 -16.23
CA THR A 249 -62.83 10.17 -16.05
C THR A 249 -62.98 9.41 -14.73
N GLY A 250 -63.74 9.94 -13.77
CA GLY A 250 -63.92 9.35 -12.43
C GLY A 250 -62.67 9.40 -11.55
N LYS A 251 -61.59 10.06 -12.01
CA LYS A 251 -60.29 10.10 -11.33
C LYS A 251 -60.11 11.38 -10.53
N THR A 252 -59.41 11.29 -9.41
CA THR A 252 -58.93 12.47 -8.66
C THR A 252 -57.73 13.10 -9.37
N VAL A 253 -57.41 14.36 -9.04
CA VAL A 253 -56.23 15.06 -9.55
C VAL A 253 -54.94 14.28 -9.27
N GLU A 254 -54.83 13.68 -8.08
CA GLU A 254 -53.68 12.86 -7.69
C GLU A 254 -53.53 11.61 -8.58
N GLN A 255 -54.65 10.95 -8.93
CA GLN A 255 -54.65 9.79 -9.81
C GLN A 255 -54.27 10.18 -11.24
N GLN A 256 -54.75 11.33 -11.73
CA GLN A 256 -54.38 11.86 -13.05
C GLN A 256 -52.88 12.18 -13.12
N ILE A 257 -52.32 12.83 -12.10
CA ILE A 257 -50.88 13.13 -12.02
C ILE A 257 -50.07 11.84 -11.96
N ARG A 258 -50.47 10.85 -11.15
CA ARG A 258 -49.78 9.56 -11.07
C ARG A 258 -49.76 8.81 -12.40
N GLU A 259 -50.86 8.82 -13.14
CA GLU A 259 -50.94 8.18 -14.45
C GLU A 259 -50.09 8.92 -15.49
N GLN A 260 -50.15 10.25 -15.49
CA GLN A 260 -49.32 11.06 -16.37
C GLN A 260 -47.83 10.83 -16.09
N MET A 261 -47.41 10.87 -14.82
CA MET A 261 -46.03 10.56 -14.43
C MET A 261 -45.60 9.15 -14.86
N ARG A 262 -46.45 8.13 -14.67
CA ARG A 262 -46.18 6.76 -15.14
C ARG A 262 -46.06 6.67 -16.67
N SER A 263 -46.84 7.45 -17.40
CA SER A 263 -46.84 7.45 -18.86
C SER A 263 -45.66 8.22 -19.47
N THR A 264 -45.17 9.26 -18.79
CA THR A 264 -44.03 10.08 -19.24
C THR A 264 -42.70 9.37 -19.01
N GLY A 265 -42.59 8.52 -17.97
CA GLY A 265 -41.35 7.82 -17.65
C GLY A 265 -40.26 8.81 -17.19
N THR A 266 -39.32 9.13 -18.06
CA THR A 266 -38.22 10.08 -17.81
C THR A 266 -38.34 11.32 -18.69
N GLY A 267 -38.32 12.52 -18.11
CA GLY A 267 -38.35 13.79 -18.86
C GLY A 267 -39.22 14.86 -18.20
N VAL A 268 -39.56 15.91 -18.96
CA VAL A 268 -40.43 17.00 -18.46
C VAL A 268 -41.89 16.64 -18.69
N MET A 269 -42.66 16.53 -17.61
CA MET A 269 -44.12 16.39 -17.66
C MET A 269 -44.77 17.78 -17.54
N VAL A 270 -45.64 18.12 -18.49
CA VAL A 270 -46.50 19.31 -18.39
C VAL A 270 -47.93 18.83 -18.20
N SER A 271 -48.55 19.24 -17.09
CA SER A 271 -49.94 18.89 -16.76
C SER A 271 -50.78 20.15 -16.60
N TYR A 272 -51.96 20.15 -17.22
CA TYR A 272 -52.95 21.21 -17.08
C TYR A 272 -54.09 20.71 -16.19
N LEU A 273 -54.24 21.34 -15.04
CA LEU A 273 -55.23 20.97 -14.02
C LEU A 273 -56.10 22.19 -13.71
N GLU A 274 -57.40 22.08 -13.98
CA GLU A 274 -58.35 23.16 -13.78
C GLU A 274 -59.08 23.01 -12.44
N THR A 275 -59.28 24.13 -11.73
CA THR A 275 -60.16 24.17 -10.55
C THR A 275 -61.56 24.62 -10.98
N PRO A 276 -62.63 23.97 -10.47
CA PRO A 276 -64.00 24.43 -10.71
C PRO A 276 -64.34 25.72 -9.94
N ASN A 277 -63.48 26.17 -9.01
CA ASN A 277 -63.69 27.39 -8.24
C ASN A 277 -62.56 28.40 -8.50
N LYS A 278 -62.88 29.49 -9.20
CA LYS A 278 -61.93 30.57 -9.54
C LYS A 278 -61.40 31.31 -8.32
N ASP A 279 -62.13 31.32 -7.21
CA ASP A 279 -61.74 32.01 -5.97
C ASP A 279 -60.79 31.18 -5.09
N PHE A 280 -60.62 29.88 -5.40
CA PHE A 280 -59.72 28.97 -4.69
C PHE A 280 -58.87 28.17 -5.69
N PRO A 281 -57.71 28.72 -6.11
CA PRO A 281 -56.80 28.06 -7.04
C PRO A 281 -56.21 26.77 -6.45
N LEU A 282 -55.85 25.85 -7.34
CA LEU A 282 -54.97 24.73 -7.00
C LEU A 282 -53.53 25.23 -6.96
N ASN A 283 -52.86 25.06 -5.83
CA ASN A 283 -51.45 25.36 -5.66
C ASN A 283 -50.66 24.04 -5.62
N PHE A 284 -49.62 23.98 -6.45
CA PHE A 284 -48.68 22.88 -6.51
C PHE A 284 -47.35 23.37 -5.98
N GLU A 285 -46.87 22.75 -4.90
CA GLU A 285 -45.57 23.03 -4.32
C GLU A 285 -44.76 21.74 -4.29
N PHE A 286 -43.68 21.67 -5.06
CA PHE A 286 -42.75 20.56 -4.96
C PHE A 286 -41.73 20.86 -3.86
N ILE A 287 -41.81 20.11 -2.77
CA ILE A 287 -40.86 20.18 -1.67
C ILE A 287 -39.78 19.14 -1.96
N LYS A 288 -38.61 19.60 -2.40
CA LYS A 288 -37.43 18.75 -2.60
C LYS A 288 -37.00 18.18 -1.24
N ILE A 289 -36.94 16.86 -1.13
CA ILE A 289 -36.44 16.16 0.08
C ILE A 289 -34.95 15.85 -0.07
N SER A 290 -34.43 15.80 -1.31
CA SER A 290 -33.04 15.42 -1.54
C SER A 290 -32.06 16.43 -0.96
N ASN A 291 -31.02 15.90 -0.32
CA ASN A 291 -29.93 16.68 0.25
C ASN A 291 -28.87 16.95 -0.82
N ASP A 292 -28.71 18.21 -1.26
CA ASP A 292 -27.77 18.61 -2.32
C ASP A 292 -26.30 18.71 -1.83
N ASN A 293 -25.92 17.89 -0.85
CA ASN A 293 -24.57 17.91 -0.26
C ASN A 293 -23.55 17.07 -1.04
N TRP A 294 -23.89 16.59 -2.24
CA TRP A 294 -23.05 15.69 -3.02
C TRP A 294 -21.63 16.24 -3.24
N GLN A 295 -21.51 17.52 -3.61
CA GLN A 295 -20.21 18.15 -3.86
C GLN A 295 -19.31 18.14 -2.60
N TYR A 296 -19.89 18.41 -1.44
CA TYR A 296 -19.16 18.39 -0.18
C TYR A 296 -18.69 16.96 0.15
N LEU A 297 -19.57 15.96 -0.01
CA LEU A 297 -19.25 14.56 0.27
C LEU A 297 -18.21 13.99 -0.71
N GLU A 298 -18.29 14.37 -1.98
CA GLU A 298 -17.28 14.01 -2.99
C GLU A 298 -15.92 14.63 -2.64
N ASN A 299 -15.89 15.92 -2.30
CA ASN A 299 -14.66 16.60 -1.88
C ASN A 299 -14.07 15.95 -0.63
N PHE A 300 -14.89 15.63 0.37
CA PHE A 300 -14.44 14.92 1.57
C PHE A 300 -13.82 13.54 1.23
N SER A 301 -14.46 12.78 0.33
CA SER A 301 -13.92 11.49 -0.12
C SER A 301 -12.55 11.62 -0.80
N LYS A 302 -12.37 12.65 -1.64
CA LYS A 302 -11.10 12.95 -2.29
C LYS A 302 -10.03 13.38 -1.29
N THR A 303 -10.36 14.28 -0.37
CA THR A 303 -9.45 14.71 0.70
C THR A 303 -9.02 13.53 1.57
N ALA A 304 -9.92 12.60 1.89
CA ALA A 304 -9.57 11.41 2.65
C ALA A 304 -8.56 10.50 1.91
N ASP A 305 -8.66 10.40 0.58
CA ASP A 305 -7.64 9.71 -0.21
C ASP A 305 -6.31 10.46 -0.23
N GLU A 306 -6.34 11.78 -0.37
CA GLU A 306 -5.14 12.62 -0.40
C GLU A 306 -4.38 12.59 0.93
N VAL A 307 -5.07 12.62 2.05
CA VAL A 307 -4.48 12.46 3.39
C VAL A 307 -3.81 11.10 3.52
N LEU A 308 -4.50 10.01 3.14
CA LEU A 308 -3.90 8.67 3.16
C LEU A 308 -2.65 8.58 2.29
N MET A 309 -2.71 9.09 1.06
CA MET A 309 -1.56 9.13 0.15
C MET A 309 -0.40 9.93 0.76
N SER A 310 -0.69 11.09 1.35
CA SER A 310 0.29 11.94 2.01
C SER A 310 0.95 11.27 3.21
N ASN A 311 0.20 10.51 4.01
CA ASN A 311 0.74 9.84 5.20
C ASN A 311 1.77 8.75 4.84
N TYR A 312 1.67 8.16 3.64
CA TYR A 312 2.63 7.20 3.10
C TYR A 312 3.59 7.81 2.07
N ASN A 313 3.58 9.14 1.90
CA ASN A 313 4.37 9.85 0.89
C ASN A 313 4.17 9.33 -0.55
N ILE A 314 3.01 8.73 -0.86
CA ILE A 314 2.73 8.19 -2.20
C ILE A 314 2.16 9.28 -3.11
N PRO A 315 2.84 9.67 -4.20
CA PRO A 315 2.29 10.64 -5.13
C PRO A 315 1.18 10.03 -6.00
N LYS A 316 0.21 10.87 -6.41
CA LYS A 316 -0.89 10.48 -7.31
C LYS A 316 -0.42 9.79 -8.60
N VAL A 317 0.68 10.29 -9.18
CA VAL A 317 1.30 9.74 -10.40
C VAL A 317 1.71 8.28 -10.21
N ARG A 318 2.23 7.90 -9.04
CA ARG A 318 2.61 6.49 -8.75
C ARG A 318 1.40 5.56 -8.65
N LEU A 319 0.24 6.11 -8.31
CA LEU A 319 -1.06 5.42 -8.26
C LEU A 319 -1.83 5.49 -9.59
N MET A 320 -1.23 6.04 -10.65
CA MET A 320 -1.87 6.24 -11.96
C MET A 320 -3.18 7.02 -11.88
N ILE A 321 -3.28 7.97 -10.95
CA ILE A 321 -4.41 8.89 -10.84
C ILE A 321 -4.07 10.11 -11.70
N ASP A 322 -4.50 10.08 -12.96
CA ASP A 322 -4.38 11.21 -13.87
C ASP A 322 -5.57 12.17 -13.69
N ASP A 323 -5.46 13.06 -12.71
CA ASP A 323 -6.39 14.18 -12.52
C ASP A 323 -5.86 15.52 -13.06
N VAL A 324 -4.64 15.54 -13.61
CA VAL A 324 -4.00 16.73 -14.16
C VAL A 324 -3.67 16.53 -15.64
N THR A 325 -4.26 17.34 -16.51
CA THR A 325 -3.79 17.49 -17.88
C THR A 325 -2.39 18.11 -17.86
N GLU A 326 -1.35 17.28 -17.99
CA GLU A 326 0.02 17.77 -18.13
C GLU A 326 0.25 18.30 -19.55
N SER A 327 0.74 19.53 -19.62
CA SER A 327 1.29 20.10 -20.86
C SER A 327 2.45 19.22 -21.35
N MET A 328 2.57 19.02 -22.67
CA MET A 328 3.67 18.26 -23.30
C MET A 328 5.08 18.78 -22.92
N ASN A 329 5.20 19.95 -22.30
CA ASN A 329 6.47 20.55 -21.84
C ASN A 329 6.60 20.59 -20.30
N SER A 330 5.78 19.85 -19.56
CA SER A 330 5.78 19.85 -18.09
C SER A 330 6.70 18.78 -17.51
N ASN A 331 7.72 19.19 -16.74
CA ASN A 331 8.58 18.28 -15.96
C ASN A 331 8.02 18.02 -14.53
N LYS A 332 6.73 18.24 -14.32
CA LYS A 332 6.11 18.19 -12.99
C LYS A 332 6.06 16.76 -12.45
N SER A 333 5.58 15.79 -13.21
CA SER A 333 5.64 14.37 -12.86
C SER A 333 7.06 13.91 -12.53
N ASP A 334 8.05 14.38 -13.30
CA ASP A 334 9.46 14.08 -13.05
C ASP A 334 9.98 14.62 -11.72
N THR A 335 9.61 15.86 -11.40
CA THR A 335 9.99 16.50 -10.14
C THR A 335 9.33 15.80 -8.95
N ILE A 336 8.06 15.45 -9.07
CA ILE A 336 7.31 14.69 -8.05
C ILE A 336 7.96 13.32 -7.82
N TRP A 337 8.40 12.65 -8.89
CA TRP A 337 9.13 11.38 -8.78
C TRP A 337 10.46 11.52 -8.07
N GLN A 338 11.25 12.54 -8.40
CA GLN A 338 12.53 12.78 -7.74
C GLN A 338 12.36 13.00 -6.24
N ILE A 339 11.34 13.76 -5.85
CA ILE A 339 10.99 13.95 -4.44
C ILE A 339 10.58 12.62 -3.80
N TYR A 340 9.76 11.83 -4.48
CA TYR A 340 9.35 10.52 -4.01
C TYR A 340 10.52 9.54 -3.86
N ALA A 341 11.44 9.49 -4.83
CA ALA A 341 12.65 8.69 -4.78
C ALA A 341 13.55 9.04 -3.58
N ILE A 342 13.65 10.33 -3.24
CA ILE A 342 14.35 10.77 -2.03
C ILE A 342 13.65 10.22 -0.77
N SER A 343 12.31 10.34 -0.68
CA SER A 343 11.57 9.76 0.46
C SER A 343 11.68 8.24 0.54
N LEU A 344 11.68 7.55 -0.61
CA LEU A 344 11.83 6.10 -0.67
C LEU A 344 13.16 5.63 -0.10
N ASN A 345 14.25 6.34 -0.39
CA ASN A 345 15.56 6.03 0.18
C ASN A 345 15.52 6.06 1.72
N TYR A 346 14.91 7.09 2.31
CA TYR A 346 14.72 7.17 3.76
C TYR A 346 13.84 6.04 4.32
N GLU A 347 12.81 5.61 3.58
CA GLU A 347 11.94 4.49 3.97
C GLU A 347 12.60 3.10 3.76
N GLN A 348 13.56 2.99 2.83
CA GLN A 348 14.34 1.77 2.59
C GLN A 348 15.34 1.53 3.72
N PHE A 349 15.97 2.58 4.24
CA PHE A 349 17.05 2.47 5.22
C PHE A 349 16.73 1.62 6.47
N PRO A 350 15.56 1.76 7.14
CA PRO A 350 15.22 0.87 8.26
C PRO A 350 15.11 -0.61 7.86
N ASN A 351 14.68 -0.89 6.63
CA ASN A 351 14.58 -2.26 6.13
C ASN A 351 15.97 -2.82 5.79
N GLU A 352 16.88 -2.00 5.25
CA GLU A 352 18.28 -2.38 5.02
C GLU A 352 18.97 -2.78 6.32
N LEU A 353 18.77 -2.01 7.39
CA LEU A 353 19.31 -2.32 8.72
C LEU A 353 18.77 -3.65 9.26
N ILE A 354 17.48 -3.93 9.10
CA ILE A 354 16.88 -5.21 9.52
C ILE A 354 17.49 -6.38 8.73
N ILE A 355 17.65 -6.23 7.42
CA ILE A 355 18.27 -7.25 6.56
C ILE A 355 19.74 -7.45 6.93
N GLN A 356 20.48 -6.38 7.20
CA GLN A 356 21.87 -6.43 7.64
C GLN A 356 22.01 -7.15 8.98
N GLU A 357 21.18 -6.80 9.97
CA GLU A 357 21.17 -7.46 11.29
C GLU A 357 20.85 -8.94 11.15
N PHE A 358 19.83 -9.28 10.35
CA PHE A 358 19.47 -10.66 10.05
C PHE A 358 20.64 -11.43 9.40
N ASN A 359 21.30 -10.86 8.40
CA ASN A 359 22.44 -11.48 7.73
C ASN A 359 23.60 -11.73 8.71
N ASN A 360 23.85 -10.78 9.61
CA ASN A 360 24.90 -10.91 10.61
C ASN A 360 24.57 -12.02 11.63
N ILE A 361 23.32 -12.11 12.10
CA ILE A 361 22.90 -13.10 13.09
C ILE A 361 22.93 -14.53 12.52
N PHE A 362 22.35 -14.74 11.32
CA PHE A 362 22.11 -16.09 10.81
C PHE A 362 23.15 -16.59 9.79
N PHE A 363 23.90 -15.68 9.14
CA PHE A 363 24.95 -16.05 8.19
C PHE A 363 26.34 -15.63 8.65
N HIS A 364 26.46 -14.90 9.77
CA HIS A 364 27.71 -14.32 10.26
C HIS A 364 28.38 -13.40 9.23
N LEU A 365 27.56 -12.73 8.40
CA LEU A 365 27.99 -11.80 7.37
C LEU A 365 27.57 -10.38 7.72
N ASN A 366 28.55 -9.53 8.02
CA ASN A 366 28.34 -8.11 8.26
C ASN A 366 28.63 -7.31 6.98
N LEU A 367 27.67 -7.35 6.05
CA LEU A 367 27.72 -6.62 4.78
C LEU A 367 26.70 -5.49 4.79
N GLU A 368 27.07 -4.33 4.24
CA GLU A 368 26.13 -3.23 4.04
C GLU A 368 25.13 -3.63 2.95
N VAL A 369 23.86 -3.35 3.19
CA VAL A 369 22.77 -3.65 2.27
C VAL A 369 22.32 -2.36 1.64
N ASP A 370 22.33 -2.29 0.31
CA ASP A 370 21.83 -1.17 -0.48
C ASP A 370 20.70 -1.67 -1.38
N MET A 371 19.49 -1.15 -1.19
CA MET A 371 18.33 -1.48 -2.00
C MET A 371 18.15 -0.42 -3.09
N GLN A 372 18.15 -0.85 -4.35
CA GLN A 372 18.00 0.08 -5.46
C GLN A 372 16.67 0.84 -5.39
N ILE A 373 16.69 2.13 -5.74
CA ILE A 373 15.47 2.93 -5.85
C ILE A 373 14.82 2.64 -7.22
N PRO A 374 13.49 2.43 -7.29
CA PRO A 374 12.81 2.21 -8.56
C PRO A 374 12.97 3.41 -9.50
N ILE A 375 13.17 3.13 -10.79
CA ILE A 375 13.30 4.12 -11.87
C ILE A 375 12.15 3.91 -12.87
N PHE A 376 11.50 4.99 -13.31
CA PHE A 376 10.50 4.93 -14.39
C PHE A 376 11.07 4.30 -15.67
N SER A 377 10.28 3.48 -16.35
CA SER A 377 10.63 2.87 -17.64
C SER A 377 11.15 3.89 -18.65
N ASP A 378 10.52 5.07 -18.69
CA ASP A 378 10.82 6.11 -19.68
C ASP A 378 12.18 6.76 -19.38
N LYS A 379 12.53 6.91 -18.10
CA LYS A 379 13.86 7.38 -17.68
C LYS A 379 14.93 6.34 -17.92
N ARG A 380 14.63 5.06 -17.67
CA ARG A 380 15.51 3.96 -18.05
C ARG A 380 15.80 4.01 -19.55
N GLN A 381 14.80 4.27 -20.38
CA GLN A 381 14.99 4.42 -21.83
C GLN A 381 15.84 5.64 -22.19
N ILE A 382 15.62 6.81 -21.56
CA ILE A 382 16.44 8.01 -21.77
C ILE A 382 17.91 7.78 -21.35
N GLU A 383 18.14 7.13 -20.22
CA GLU A 383 19.48 6.83 -19.73
C GLU A 383 20.20 5.83 -20.65
N LEU A 384 19.49 4.79 -21.10
CA LEU A 384 19.98 3.87 -22.14
C LEU A 384 20.32 4.60 -23.42
N THR A 385 19.45 5.50 -23.91
CA THR A 385 19.72 6.34 -25.08
C THR A 385 20.95 7.22 -24.86
N THR A 386 21.09 7.83 -23.68
CA THR A 386 22.23 8.69 -23.35
C THR A 386 23.53 7.89 -23.36
N VAL A 387 23.55 6.70 -22.75
CA VAL A 387 24.73 5.82 -22.75
C VAL A 387 25.07 5.37 -24.16
N LYS A 388 24.07 5.02 -24.99
CA LYS A 388 24.26 4.67 -26.40
C LYS A 388 24.79 5.85 -27.22
N ASP A 389 24.31 7.06 -27.00
CA ASP A 389 24.77 8.25 -27.71
C ASP A 389 26.21 8.59 -27.33
N LEU A 390 26.55 8.52 -26.04
CA LEU A 390 27.91 8.71 -25.56
C LEU A 390 28.87 7.63 -26.10
N PHE A 391 28.41 6.38 -26.16
CA PHE A 391 29.16 5.28 -26.78
C PHE A 391 29.35 5.51 -28.28
N ASN A 392 28.28 5.83 -29.02
CA ASN A 392 28.33 6.07 -30.47
C ASN A 392 29.12 7.33 -30.85
N THR A 393 29.34 8.25 -29.90
CA THR A 393 30.19 9.44 -30.10
C THR A 393 31.66 9.17 -29.73
N GLY A 394 32.00 7.98 -29.24
CA GLY A 394 33.37 7.63 -28.82
C GLY A 394 33.81 8.29 -27.50
N LEU A 395 32.85 8.70 -26.68
CA LEU A 395 33.10 9.30 -25.36
C LEU A 395 33.22 8.26 -24.25
N LEU A 396 32.63 7.08 -24.44
CA LEU A 396 32.77 5.92 -23.57
C LEU A 396 33.49 4.79 -24.30
N THR A 397 34.27 3.99 -23.57
CA THR A 397 34.74 2.69 -24.08
C THR A 397 33.61 1.66 -24.04
N LEU A 398 33.74 0.56 -24.79
CA LEU A 398 32.74 -0.51 -24.78
C LEU A 398 32.52 -1.09 -23.37
N GLY A 399 33.59 -1.33 -22.62
CA GLY A 399 33.52 -1.78 -21.22
C GLY A 399 32.81 -0.78 -20.31
N GLN A 400 33.09 0.52 -20.45
CA GLN A 400 32.40 1.56 -19.67
C GLN A 400 30.90 1.64 -20.00
N ALA A 401 30.54 1.47 -21.27
CA ALA A 401 29.15 1.43 -21.69
C ALA A 401 28.43 0.18 -21.15
N ILE A 402 29.07 -0.99 -21.23
CA ILE A 402 28.52 -2.25 -20.69
C ILE A 402 28.34 -2.18 -19.18
N VAL A 403 29.32 -1.69 -18.42
CA VAL A 403 29.18 -1.50 -16.96
C VAL A 403 27.95 -0.64 -16.65
N LYS A 404 27.75 0.46 -17.38
CA LYS A 404 26.58 1.34 -17.18
C LYS A 404 25.25 0.72 -17.58
N ILE A 405 25.21 -0.12 -18.62
CA ILE A 405 23.97 -0.77 -19.08
C ILE A 405 23.66 -2.06 -18.30
N SER A 406 24.68 -2.73 -17.76
CA SER A 406 24.54 -3.99 -17.02
C SER A 406 23.67 -3.87 -15.76
N GLY A 407 23.56 -2.67 -15.18
CA GLY A 407 22.61 -2.36 -14.11
C GLY A 407 21.13 -2.41 -14.55
N PHE A 408 20.86 -2.36 -15.86
CA PHE A 408 19.51 -2.46 -16.43
C PHE A 408 19.24 -3.79 -17.14
N TYR A 409 20.29 -4.43 -17.66
CA TYR A 409 20.26 -5.73 -18.31
C TYR A 409 21.30 -6.66 -17.66
N PRO A 410 20.89 -7.45 -16.65
CA PRO A 410 21.80 -8.32 -15.91
C PRO A 410 22.54 -9.34 -16.78
N GLU A 411 21.97 -9.68 -17.95
CA GLU A 411 22.56 -10.56 -18.97
C GLU A 411 23.88 -10.03 -19.56
N LEU A 412 24.16 -8.74 -19.39
CA LEU A 412 25.38 -8.07 -19.84
C LEU A 412 26.42 -7.89 -18.73
N ARG A 413 26.23 -8.48 -17.54
CA ARG A 413 27.22 -8.40 -16.45
C ARG A 413 28.56 -9.00 -16.89
N ILE A 414 29.62 -8.25 -16.63
CA ILE A 414 30.99 -8.53 -17.11
C ILE A 414 31.63 -9.70 -16.33
N ASP A 415 30.99 -10.20 -15.28
CA ASP A 415 31.68 -11.08 -14.33
C ASP A 415 31.57 -12.58 -14.69
N GLU A 416 30.57 -12.99 -15.49
CA GLU A 416 30.35 -14.41 -15.83
C GLU A 416 30.70 -14.77 -17.29
N ASN A 417 30.68 -13.80 -18.22
CA ASN A 417 30.76 -14.08 -19.66
C ASN A 417 31.83 -13.29 -20.43
N ILE A 418 32.45 -12.26 -19.83
CA ILE A 418 33.25 -11.27 -20.58
C ILE A 418 34.50 -10.86 -19.76
N SER A 419 35.70 -11.32 -20.14
CA SER A 419 36.91 -10.90 -19.42
C SER A 419 37.22 -9.41 -19.62
N MET A 420 37.39 -8.66 -18.52
CA MET A 420 37.83 -7.24 -18.52
C MET A 420 39.19 -7.03 -19.19
N ASP A 421 39.98 -8.09 -19.33
CA ASP A 421 41.27 -8.07 -20.02
C ASP A 421 41.12 -8.06 -21.56
N ASN A 422 39.89 -8.16 -22.09
CA ASN A 422 39.66 -8.09 -23.53
C ASN A 422 40.03 -6.68 -24.05
N PRO A 423 40.99 -6.57 -25.00
CA PRO A 423 41.44 -5.28 -25.53
C PRO A 423 40.30 -4.42 -26.06
N LEU A 424 39.28 -5.04 -26.68
CA LEU A 424 38.16 -4.35 -27.33
C LEU A 424 37.20 -3.68 -26.32
N LEU A 425 37.19 -4.09 -25.06
CA LEU A 425 36.42 -3.41 -24.00
C LEU A 425 37.01 -2.07 -23.61
N ASN A 426 38.33 -1.91 -23.79
CA ASN A 426 39.05 -0.68 -23.47
C ASN A 426 39.12 0.28 -24.66
N GLU A 427 38.58 -0.12 -25.81
CA GLU A 427 38.55 0.69 -27.01
C GLU A 427 37.29 1.56 -27.12
N ARG A 428 37.42 2.62 -27.90
CA ARG A 428 36.32 3.54 -28.22
C ARG A 428 35.71 3.20 -29.57
N TYR A 429 34.42 3.43 -29.69
CA TYR A 429 33.67 3.19 -30.92
C TYR A 429 33.00 4.47 -31.39
N TYR A 430 32.83 4.64 -32.70
CA TYR A 430 32.05 5.71 -33.31
C TYR A 430 30.98 5.09 -34.20
N ASN A 431 29.71 5.35 -33.90
CA ASN A 431 28.54 4.70 -34.52
C ASN A 431 28.69 3.17 -34.59
N GLY A 432 29.17 2.56 -33.51
CA GLY A 432 29.40 1.11 -33.44
C GLY A 432 30.59 0.58 -34.25
N ASN A 433 31.51 1.45 -34.70
CA ASN A 433 32.75 1.06 -35.39
C ASN A 433 33.96 1.44 -34.54
N LEU A 434 34.97 0.57 -34.48
CA LEU A 434 36.18 0.80 -33.68
C LEU A 434 36.93 2.06 -34.14
N LEU A 435 37.28 2.95 -33.18
CA LEU A 435 38.09 4.15 -33.42
C LEU A 435 39.57 3.83 -33.20
N GLY A 436 40.25 3.41 -34.26
CA GLY A 436 41.70 3.16 -34.26
C GLY A 436 42.04 1.69 -34.51
N PHE A 437 43.19 1.44 -35.13
CA PHE A 437 43.73 0.11 -35.34
C PHE A 437 44.74 -0.19 -34.24
N ASN A 438 44.58 -1.31 -33.54
CA ASN A 438 45.57 -1.83 -32.62
C ASN A 438 46.21 -3.09 -33.21
N ASP A 439 47.54 -3.10 -33.38
CA ASP A 439 48.37 -4.16 -33.98
C ASP A 439 48.45 -5.46 -33.12
N GLY A 440 47.46 -5.69 -32.24
CA GLY A 440 47.44 -6.79 -31.27
C GLY A 440 46.12 -7.55 -31.13
N VAL A 441 45.10 -7.25 -31.95
CA VAL A 441 43.79 -7.92 -31.89
C VAL A 441 43.87 -9.26 -32.64
N THR A 442 43.63 -10.37 -31.96
CA THR A 442 43.57 -11.70 -32.58
C THR A 442 42.16 -12.01 -33.08
N SER A 443 42.01 -12.92 -34.04
CA SER A 443 40.70 -13.29 -34.62
C SER A 443 39.70 -13.88 -33.62
N SER A 444 40.17 -14.39 -32.47
CA SER A 444 39.31 -14.84 -31.37
C SER A 444 38.71 -13.69 -30.56
N ASP A 445 39.45 -12.59 -30.38
CA ASP A 445 38.99 -11.42 -29.64
C ASP A 445 37.83 -10.70 -30.36
N VAL A 446 37.85 -10.76 -31.70
CA VAL A 446 36.81 -10.19 -32.59
C VAL A 446 35.47 -10.92 -32.44
N GLY A 447 35.47 -12.25 -32.26
CA GLY A 447 34.24 -13.04 -32.20
C GLY A 447 33.38 -12.80 -30.96
N GLU A 448 34.02 -12.67 -29.78
CA GLU A 448 33.31 -12.33 -28.54
C GLU A 448 32.84 -10.86 -28.55
N ALA A 449 33.69 -9.94 -29.00
CA ALA A 449 33.34 -8.53 -29.07
C ALA A 449 32.26 -8.23 -30.12
N GLU A 450 32.22 -8.92 -31.27
CA GLU A 450 31.14 -8.80 -32.25
C GLU A 450 29.80 -9.28 -31.68
N LEU A 451 29.79 -10.38 -30.92
CA LEU A 451 28.58 -10.86 -30.24
C LEU A 451 28.06 -9.82 -29.24
N ILE A 452 28.96 -9.21 -28.48
CA ILE A 452 28.67 -8.16 -27.49
C ILE A 452 28.21 -6.86 -28.17
N LEU A 453 28.84 -6.47 -29.27
CA LEU A 453 28.46 -5.32 -30.09
C LEU A 453 27.08 -5.51 -30.75
N ASP A 454 26.78 -6.72 -31.23
CA ASP A 454 25.48 -7.05 -31.80
C ASP A 454 24.40 -7.08 -30.72
N MET A 455 24.68 -7.61 -29.53
CA MET A 455 23.76 -7.48 -28.39
C MET A 455 23.52 -6.02 -28.02
N PHE A 456 24.57 -5.18 -27.99
CA PHE A 456 24.47 -3.76 -27.67
C PHE A 456 23.73 -2.94 -28.75
N LYS A 457 23.89 -3.29 -30.03
CA LYS A 457 23.19 -2.66 -31.17
C LYS A 457 21.70 -3.02 -31.25
N ASN A 458 21.32 -4.18 -30.71
CA ASN A 458 19.95 -4.71 -30.74
C ASN A 458 19.12 -4.35 -29.49
N LEU A 459 19.75 -3.80 -28.45
CA LEU A 459 19.07 -3.05 -27.38
C LEU A 459 18.54 -1.74 -27.93
#